data_AF-A0A4S8Q0D9-F1
#
_entry.id   AF-A0A4S8Q0D9-F1
#
_cell.length_a   1.000
_cell.length_b   1.000
_cell.length_c   1.000
_cell.angle_alpha   90.00
_cell.angle_beta   90.00
_cell.angle_gamma   90.00
#
_symmetry.space_group_name_H-M   'P 1'
#
loop_
_entity.id
_entity.type
_entity.pdbx_description
1 polymer ?
#
loop_
_entity_poly.entity_id
_entity_poly.type
_entity_poly.pdbx_seq_one_letter_code
_entity_poly.pdbx_strand_id
1 'polypeptide(L)'
;MKKTLLALALIAPLASCTATERGAGIGAASGAVIGGVATGNVRGAAVGAAVGGVAGALIGNSQERAGYCVYRDRYGRTYEARCR
;
A
#
# COMPACT_ATOMS: atom_id res chain seq x y z
N MET A 1 -20.54 7.50 -17.82
CA MET A 1 -20.61 8.43 -16.67
C MET A 1 -20.80 7.70 -15.32
N LYS A 2 -21.73 6.74 -15.19
CA LYS A 2 -21.87 5.96 -13.93
C LYS A 2 -20.61 5.15 -13.55
N LYS A 3 -19.94 4.55 -14.54
CA LYS A 3 -18.71 3.74 -14.36
C LYS A 3 -17.50 4.57 -13.90
N THR A 4 -17.38 5.80 -14.39
CA THR A 4 -16.29 6.71 -14.00
C THR A 4 -16.51 7.27 -12.60
N LEU A 5 -17.77 7.51 -12.19
CA LEU A 5 -18.11 7.89 -10.82
C LEU A 5 -17.89 6.75 -9.81
N LEU A 6 -18.18 5.50 -10.20
CA LEU A 6 -17.90 4.31 -9.39
C LEU A 6 -16.40 4.05 -9.25
N ALA A 7 -15.64 4.20 -10.35
CA ALA A 7 -14.20 4.14 -10.31
C ALA A 7 -13.67 5.21 -9.35
N LEU A 8 -14.06 6.49 -9.55
CA LEU A 8 -13.63 7.62 -8.72
C LEU A 8 -14.01 7.47 -7.24
N ALA A 9 -15.18 6.90 -6.93
CA ALA A 9 -15.60 6.60 -5.56
C ALA A 9 -14.79 5.47 -4.91
N LEU A 10 -14.30 4.50 -5.69
CA LEU A 10 -13.36 3.47 -5.21
C LEU A 10 -11.97 4.05 -4.94
N ILE A 11 -11.56 5.09 -5.67
CA ILE A 11 -10.24 5.75 -5.51
C ILE A 11 -10.28 6.88 -4.48
N ALA A 12 -11.44 7.47 -4.22
CA ALA A 12 -11.66 8.53 -3.24
C ALA A 12 -11.18 8.19 -1.81
N PRO A 13 -11.36 6.97 -1.26
CA PRO A 13 -10.80 6.64 0.05
C PRO A 13 -9.28 6.56 0.04
N LEU A 14 -8.61 6.40 -1.11
CA LEU A 14 -7.15 6.44 -1.13
C LEU A 14 -6.63 7.78 -0.65
N ALA A 15 -7.34 8.90 -0.82
CA ALA A 15 -6.93 10.20 -0.29
C ALA A 15 -6.77 10.22 1.25
N SER A 16 -7.54 9.40 1.97
CA SER A 16 -7.43 9.20 3.44
C SER A 16 -6.67 7.92 3.85
N CYS A 17 -6.30 7.04 2.91
CA CYS A 17 -5.51 5.85 3.21
C CYS A 17 -4.03 6.19 3.40
N THR A 18 -3.41 5.54 4.39
CA THR A 18 -1.95 5.58 4.64
C THR A 18 -1.15 5.10 3.42
N ALA A 19 0.14 5.42 3.35
CA ALA A 19 0.99 4.98 2.23
C ALA A 19 0.97 3.44 2.10
N THR A 20 0.88 2.75 3.23
CA THR A 20 0.67 1.29 3.38
C THR A 20 -0.56 0.79 2.64
N GLU A 21 -1.75 1.34 2.93
CA GLU A 21 -3.00 0.89 2.31
C GLU A 21 -3.04 1.16 0.81
N ARG A 22 -2.49 2.30 0.37
CA ARG A 22 -2.39 2.59 -1.07
C ARG A 22 -1.49 1.59 -1.77
N GLY A 23 -0.32 1.31 -1.21
CA GLY A 23 0.61 0.32 -1.73
C GLY A 23 -0.02 -1.08 -1.75
N ALA A 24 -0.70 -1.47 -0.67
CA ALA A 24 -1.37 -2.76 -0.56
C ALA A 24 -2.50 -2.92 -1.58
N GLY A 25 -3.35 -1.91 -1.74
CA GLY A 25 -4.47 -1.96 -2.68
C GLY A 25 -4.01 -2.03 -4.13
N ILE A 26 -3.03 -1.19 -4.51
CA ILE A 26 -2.47 -1.19 -5.87
C ILE A 26 -1.72 -2.49 -6.14
N GLY A 27 -0.89 -2.93 -5.21
CA GLY A 27 -0.13 -4.17 -5.32
C GLY A 27 -1.03 -5.40 -5.40
N ALA A 28 -2.09 -5.47 -4.60
CA ALA A 28 -3.04 -6.56 -4.63
C ALA A 28 -3.84 -6.59 -5.93
N ALA A 29 -4.36 -5.44 -6.37
CA ALA A 29 -5.15 -5.37 -7.61
C ALA A 29 -4.30 -5.72 -8.84
N SER A 30 -3.11 -5.12 -8.97
CA SER A 30 -2.18 -5.41 -10.08
C SER A 30 -1.67 -6.84 -10.03
N GLY A 31 -1.29 -7.33 -8.84
CA GLY A 31 -0.85 -8.69 -8.61
C GLY A 31 -1.93 -9.73 -8.95
N ALA A 32 -3.20 -9.44 -8.66
CA ALA A 32 -4.31 -10.33 -9.01
C ALA A 32 -4.50 -10.46 -10.52
N VAL A 33 -4.43 -9.34 -11.24
CA VAL A 33 -4.57 -9.32 -12.70
C VAL A 33 -3.40 -10.06 -13.34
N ILE A 34 -2.17 -9.73 -12.96
CA ILE A 34 -0.97 -10.35 -13.51
C ILE A 34 -0.95 -11.85 -13.19
N GLY A 35 -1.19 -12.21 -11.92
CA GLY A 35 -1.22 -13.60 -11.47
C GLY A 35 -2.31 -14.41 -12.16
N GLY A 36 -3.50 -13.83 -12.37
CA GLY A 36 -4.61 -14.49 -13.05
C GLY A 36 -4.37 -14.69 -14.55
N VAL A 37 -3.80 -13.69 -15.23
CA VAL A 37 -3.46 -13.78 -16.66
C VAL A 37 -2.31 -14.76 -16.88
N ALA A 38 -1.26 -14.72 -16.03
CA ALA A 38 -0.08 -15.56 -16.20
C ALA A 38 -0.36 -17.05 -15.95
N THR A 39 -1.22 -17.39 -14.99
CA THR A 39 -1.54 -18.79 -14.68
C THR A 39 -2.82 -19.30 -15.32
N GLY A 40 -3.66 -18.41 -15.86
CA GLY A 40 -4.97 -18.75 -16.42
C GLY A 40 -5.97 -19.28 -15.38
N ASN A 41 -5.73 -19.05 -14.08
CA ASN A 41 -6.60 -19.55 -13.02
C ASN A 41 -6.75 -18.58 -11.84
N VAL A 42 -7.87 -18.73 -11.13
CA VAL A 42 -8.19 -17.91 -9.95
C VAL A 42 -7.19 -18.07 -8.81
N ARG A 43 -6.48 -19.21 -8.76
CA ARG A 43 -5.47 -19.46 -7.74
C ARG A 43 -4.24 -18.57 -7.94
N GLY A 44 -3.77 -18.39 -9.17
CA GLY A 44 -2.68 -17.47 -9.48
C GLY A 44 -3.07 -16.01 -9.28
N ALA A 45 -4.33 -15.66 -9.56
CA ALA A 45 -4.86 -14.35 -9.20
C ALA A 45 -4.84 -14.13 -7.67
N ALA A 46 -5.31 -15.10 -6.88
CA ALA A 46 -5.30 -14.99 -5.42
C ALA A 46 -3.87 -14.91 -4.85
N VAL A 47 -2.94 -15.71 -5.37
CA VAL A 47 -1.52 -15.67 -4.94
C VAL A 47 -0.87 -14.35 -5.35
N GLY A 48 -1.09 -13.88 -6.58
CA GLY A 48 -0.58 -12.60 -7.04
C GLY A 48 -1.16 -11.44 -6.24
N ALA A 49 -2.45 -11.48 -5.88
CA ALA A 49 -3.09 -10.49 -5.02
C ALA A 49 -2.50 -10.47 -3.61
N ALA A 50 -2.28 -11.64 -3.01
CA ALA A 50 -1.71 -11.75 -1.68
C ALA A 50 -0.25 -11.25 -1.66
N VAL A 51 0.59 -11.71 -2.59
CA VAL A 51 1.99 -11.30 -2.68
C VAL A 51 2.11 -9.82 -3.01
N GLY A 52 1.38 -9.35 -4.02
CA GLY A 52 1.38 -7.95 -4.42
C GLY A 52 0.84 -7.03 -3.33
N GLY A 53 -0.21 -7.46 -2.61
CA GLY A 53 -0.78 -6.71 -1.48
C GLY A 53 0.17 -6.61 -0.30
N VAL A 54 0.81 -7.71 0.10
CA VAL A 54 1.80 -7.71 1.18
C VAL A 54 3.03 -6.87 0.80
N ALA A 55 3.58 -7.07 -0.40
CA ALA A 55 4.73 -6.30 -0.87
C ALA A 55 4.42 -4.80 -0.94
N GLY A 56 3.27 -4.45 -1.50
CA GLY A 56 2.79 -3.08 -1.58
C GLY A 56 2.57 -2.43 -0.20
N ALA A 57 2.02 -3.19 0.75
CA ALA A 57 1.85 -2.74 2.14
C ALA A 57 3.20 -2.44 2.80
N LEU A 58 4.17 -3.34 2.64
CA LEU A 58 5.51 -3.17 3.22
C LEU A 58 6.25 -1.96 2.63
N ILE A 59 6.15 -1.75 1.31
CA ILE A 59 6.72 -0.57 0.65
C ILE A 59 6.03 0.69 1.15
N GLY A 60 4.70 0.71 1.22
CA GLY A 60 3.94 1.84 1.73
C GLY A 60 4.29 2.18 3.18
N ASN A 61 4.42 1.17 4.05
CA ASN A 61 4.83 1.34 5.45
C ASN A 61 6.28 1.85 5.56
N SER A 62 7.15 1.42 4.65
CA SER A 62 8.53 1.92 4.59
C SER A 62 8.58 3.37 4.14
N GLN A 63 7.75 3.78 3.18
CA GLN A 63 7.65 5.17 2.72
C GLN A 63 7.08 6.10 3.80
N GLU A 64 6.16 5.59 4.63
CA GLU A 64 5.68 6.29 5.83
C GLU A 64 6.84 6.60 6.79
N ARG A 65 7.82 5.69 6.91
CA ARG A 65 8.98 5.83 7.81
C ARG A 65 10.24 6.42 7.16
N ALA A 66 10.34 6.42 5.83
CA ALA A 66 11.54 6.84 5.08
C ALA A 66 11.89 8.33 5.28
N GLY A 67 10.95 9.12 5.81
CA GLY A 67 11.15 10.51 6.15
C GLY A 67 11.24 10.78 7.65
N TYR A 68 11.25 9.78 8.54
CA TYR A 68 11.26 9.98 9.99
C TYR A 68 12.60 9.55 10.60
N CYS A 69 13.23 10.47 11.33
CA CYS A 69 14.44 10.27 12.09
C CYS A 69 14.08 10.01 13.55
N VAL A 70 14.78 9.06 14.15
CA VAL A 70 14.62 8.72 15.57
C VAL A 70 15.52 9.65 16.39
N TYR A 71 14.92 10.54 17.16
CA TYR A 71 15.63 11.45 18.05
C TYR A 71 15.49 11.00 19.50
N ARG A 72 16.49 11.33 20.32
CA ARG A 72 16.53 10.98 21.73
C ARG A 72 16.59 12.25 22.57
N ASP A 73 15.61 12.43 23.45
CA ASP A 73 15.54 13.57 24.34
C ASP A 73 16.51 13.42 25.53
N ARG A 74 16.77 14.50 26.26
CA ARG A 74 17.65 14.50 27.45
C ARG A 74 17.14 13.61 28.58
N TYR A 75 15.83 13.35 28.60
CA TYR A 75 15.18 12.42 29.52
C TYR A 75 15.19 10.95 29.05
N GLY A 76 15.92 10.63 27.97
CA GLY A 76 16.03 9.27 27.44
C GLY A 76 14.83 8.78 26.62
N ARG A 77 13.81 9.62 26.45
CA ARG A 77 12.63 9.32 25.63
C ARG A 77 13.00 9.38 24.16
N THR A 78 12.58 8.36 23.41
CA THR A 78 12.81 8.27 21.97
C THR A 78 11.56 8.75 21.25
N TYR A 79 11.70 9.66 20.28
CA TYR A 79 10.59 10.18 19.48
C TYR A 79 10.94 10.16 17.99
N GLU A 80 9.95 9.81 17.16
CA GLU A 80 10.07 9.83 15.70
C GLU A 80 9.58 11.19 15.18
N ALA A 81 10.43 11.92 14.47
CA ALA A 81 10.08 13.19 13.83
C ALA A 81 10.62 13.21 12.41
N ARG A 82 10.01 14.01 11.52
CA ARG A 82 10.44 14.05 10.12
C ARG A 82 11.91 14.52 10.02
N CYS A 83 12.79 13.75 9.39
CA CYS A 83 14.14 14.19 9.02
C CYS A 83 13.97 15.43 8.12
N ARG A 84 14.47 16.59 8.56
CA ARG A 84 14.49 17.81 7.77
C ARG A 84 15.79 17.94 7.01
#